data_AF-A0A7Y3BE50-F1
#
_entry.id   AF-A0A7Y3BE50-F1
#
_cell.length_a   1.000
_cell.length_b   1.000
_cell.length_c   1.000
_cell.angle_alpha   90.00
_cell.angle_beta   90.00
_cell.angle_gamma   90.00
#
_symmetry.space_group_name_H-M   'P 1'
#
loop_
_entity.id
_entity.type
_entity.pdbx_description
1 polymer ?
#
loop_
_entity_poly.entity_id
_entity_poly.type
_entity_poly.pdbx_seq_one_letter_code
_entity_poly.pdbx_strand_id
1 'polypeptide(L)'
;MARYVFVTGGVVSSLGKGLASAALGALLQARGYSVRLRKLDPYLNVDPGTMSPFEHGEVFVTDDGAETDLDLGHYERFTGVAARNTDSVSSGRIYSTVLEKERRGDYLGKTIQVIPHVTNEIKDFLHVGDEEVDFMLCEIGGTVGDIEGLPFFEAIRQFAQDKPRGECIFMHLTLLPWMAASGELKTKPTQHSVKELRSIGLQPDVLVCRSDVEIPEKEREKIALFCNVRKEDVIAAPDLKSIYEAPLAYHEQGLDQAVLDAFQISPAPKPNLARWHDVQDRLENAEGTVKVAIVGKYTQLE
;
A
#
# COMPACT_ATOMS: atom_id res chain seq x y z
N MET A 1 14.67 -12.56 8.12
CA MET A 1 13.50 -11.85 8.66
C MET A 1 13.27 -10.65 7.77
N ALA A 2 12.04 -10.49 7.30
CA ALA A 2 11.66 -9.47 6.35
C ALA A 2 11.63 -8.08 6.99
N ARG A 3 11.99 -7.07 6.19
CA ARG A 3 11.78 -5.66 6.47
C ARG A 3 10.36 -5.27 6.05
N TYR A 4 9.65 -4.51 6.87
CA TYR A 4 8.24 -4.19 6.64
C TYR A 4 8.06 -2.75 6.16
N VAL A 5 7.39 -2.58 5.03
CA VAL A 5 6.91 -1.27 4.55
C VAL A 5 5.40 -1.24 4.77
N PHE A 6 4.94 -0.46 5.74
CA PHE A 6 3.51 -0.25 5.95
C PHE A 6 3.04 0.93 5.08
N VAL A 7 2.15 0.65 4.14
CA VAL A 7 1.62 1.62 3.19
C VAL A 7 0.26 2.10 3.64
N THR A 8 0.16 3.39 3.96
CA THR A 8 -1.08 4.03 4.44
C THR A 8 -1.50 5.15 3.50
N GLY A 9 -2.75 5.58 3.56
CA GLY A 9 -3.26 6.67 2.74
C GLY A 9 -4.06 7.66 3.55
N GLY A 10 -4.10 8.91 3.10
CA GLY A 10 -4.84 9.97 3.75
C GLY A 10 -5.50 10.93 2.77
N VAL A 11 -6.21 11.92 3.30
CA VAL A 11 -6.99 12.92 2.55
C VAL A 11 -8.22 12.35 1.84
N VAL A 12 -8.05 11.43 0.89
CA VAL A 12 -9.15 10.76 0.15
C VAL A 12 -8.79 9.30 -0.13
N SER A 13 -9.81 8.47 -0.35
CA SER A 13 -9.64 7.13 -0.92
C SER A 13 -9.21 7.18 -2.39
N SER A 14 -8.84 6.03 -2.97
CA SER A 14 -8.51 5.91 -4.40
C SER A 14 -7.31 6.71 -4.90
N LEU A 15 -6.36 7.07 -4.03
CA LEU A 15 -5.10 7.73 -4.40
C LEU A 15 -4.08 6.83 -5.13
N GLY A 16 -4.38 5.55 -5.31
CA GLY A 16 -3.47 4.59 -5.94
C GLY A 16 -2.47 3.94 -4.97
N LYS A 17 -2.88 3.65 -3.72
CA LYS A 17 -2.06 2.90 -2.74
C LYS A 17 -1.58 1.55 -3.28
N GLY A 18 -2.48 0.78 -3.90
CA GLY A 18 -2.13 -0.51 -4.52
C GLY A 18 -1.10 -0.37 -5.62
N LEU A 19 -1.27 0.61 -6.52
CA LEU A 19 -0.32 0.89 -7.58
C LEU A 19 1.06 1.32 -7.04
N ALA A 20 1.09 2.20 -6.03
CA ALA A 20 2.35 2.62 -5.42
C ALA A 20 3.08 1.48 -4.70
N SER A 21 2.33 0.62 -4.02
CA SER A 21 2.88 -0.58 -3.38
C SER A 21 3.45 -1.55 -4.41
N ALA A 22 2.68 -1.82 -5.48
CA ALA A 22 3.10 -2.69 -6.58
C ALA A 22 4.35 -2.16 -7.32
N ALA A 23 4.38 -0.86 -7.60
CA ALA A 23 5.52 -0.19 -8.24
C ALA A 23 6.77 -0.24 -7.35
N LEU A 24 6.65 0.03 -6.04
CA LEU A 24 7.75 -0.13 -5.10
C LEU A 24 8.25 -1.58 -5.05
N GLY A 25 7.34 -2.56 -5.00
CA GLY A 25 7.69 -3.98 -5.03
C GLY A 25 8.52 -4.34 -6.27
N ALA A 26 8.08 -3.87 -7.44
CA ALA A 26 8.81 -4.05 -8.70
C ALA A 26 10.19 -3.38 -8.72
N LEU A 27 10.33 -2.20 -8.11
CA LEU A 27 11.62 -1.51 -8.00
C LEU A 27 12.59 -2.21 -7.05
N LEU A 28 12.10 -2.70 -5.91
CA LEU A 28 12.90 -3.50 -4.98
C LEU A 28 13.38 -4.80 -5.65
N GLN A 29 12.53 -5.47 -6.44
CA GLN A 29 12.93 -6.61 -7.27
C GLN A 29 13.97 -6.23 -8.33
N ALA A 30 13.81 -5.08 -9.00
CA ALA A 30 14.80 -4.59 -9.95
C ALA A 30 16.17 -4.34 -9.28
N ARG A 31 16.19 -4.06 -7.97
CA ARG A 31 17.40 -3.97 -7.15
C ARG A 31 17.89 -5.31 -6.59
N GLY A 32 17.25 -6.42 -6.94
CA GLY A 32 17.67 -7.76 -6.56
C GLY A 32 17.13 -8.27 -5.22
N TYR A 33 16.14 -7.60 -4.63
CA TYR A 33 15.50 -8.06 -3.40
C TYR A 33 14.26 -8.92 -3.69
N SER A 34 14.02 -9.89 -2.83
CA SER A 34 12.77 -10.64 -2.80
C SER A 34 11.69 -9.82 -2.08
N VAL A 35 10.47 -9.83 -2.64
CA VAL A 35 9.33 -9.06 -2.11
C VAL A 35 8.08 -9.91 -2.02
N ARG A 36 7.22 -9.57 -1.07
CA ARG A 36 5.84 -10.05 -0.99
C ARG A 36 4.95 -8.90 -0.56
N LEU A 37 3.77 -8.79 -1.15
CA LEU A 37 2.82 -7.73 -0.88
C LEU A 37 1.60 -8.31 -0.17
N ARG A 38 1.01 -7.51 0.73
CA ARG A 38 -0.20 -7.86 1.47
C ARG A 38 -1.20 -6.73 1.46
N LYS A 39 -2.47 -7.10 1.47
CA LYS A 39 -3.60 -6.18 1.63
C LYS A 39 -4.31 -6.44 2.96
N LEU A 40 -4.55 -5.37 3.71
CA LEU A 40 -5.34 -5.40 4.94
C LEU A 40 -6.59 -4.54 4.73
N ASP A 41 -7.74 -5.19 4.58
CA ASP A 41 -8.99 -4.55 4.19
C ASP A 41 -9.89 -4.26 5.41
N PRO A 42 -10.33 -3.01 5.60
CA PRO A 42 -11.10 -2.66 6.77
C PRO A 42 -12.58 -3.09 6.74
N TYR A 43 -13.07 -3.63 5.62
CA TYR A 43 -14.45 -4.08 5.48
C TYR A 43 -14.77 -5.34 6.30
N LEU A 44 -16.06 -5.52 6.62
CA LEU A 44 -16.56 -6.61 7.48
C LEU A 44 -16.92 -7.90 6.75
N ASN A 45 -17.01 -7.90 5.42
CA ASN A 45 -17.12 -9.14 4.65
C ASN A 45 -15.89 -10.03 4.94
N VAL A 46 -16.10 -11.33 5.18
CA VAL A 46 -15.00 -12.26 5.48
C VAL A 46 -14.11 -12.46 4.26
N ASP A 47 -14.73 -12.49 3.09
CA ASP A 47 -14.15 -12.50 1.75
C ASP A 47 -15.03 -11.61 0.84
N PRO A 48 -14.50 -11.15 -0.31
CA PRO A 48 -15.27 -10.31 -1.22
C PRO A 48 -16.24 -11.10 -2.10
N GLY A 49 -16.35 -12.44 -1.96
CA GLY A 49 -17.25 -13.28 -2.76
C GLY A 49 -18.74 -12.94 -2.60
N THR A 50 -19.08 -12.25 -1.51
CA THR A 50 -20.44 -11.74 -1.23
C THR A 50 -20.69 -10.31 -1.71
N MET A 51 -19.65 -9.61 -2.19
CA MET A 51 -19.72 -8.22 -2.62
C MET A 51 -20.13 -8.14 -4.09
N SER A 52 -20.84 -7.08 -4.47
CA SER A 52 -21.19 -6.83 -5.86
C SER A 52 -19.91 -6.46 -6.64
N PRO A 53 -19.54 -7.20 -7.71
CA PRO A 53 -18.35 -6.86 -8.49
C PRO A 53 -18.45 -5.51 -9.21
N PHE A 54 -19.65 -4.93 -9.29
CA PHE A 54 -19.90 -3.63 -9.89
C PHE A 54 -19.61 -2.46 -8.95
N GLU A 55 -19.80 -2.66 -7.64
CA GLU A 55 -19.59 -1.65 -6.61
C GLU A 55 -18.14 -1.66 -6.11
N HIS A 56 -17.53 -2.86 -6.07
CA HIS A 56 -16.24 -3.08 -5.40
C HIS A 56 -15.16 -3.66 -6.31
N GLY A 57 -15.46 -3.87 -7.59
CA GLY A 57 -14.51 -4.42 -8.58
C GLY A 57 -14.48 -5.95 -8.59
N GLU A 58 -13.59 -6.51 -9.40
CA GLU A 58 -13.48 -7.97 -9.55
C GLU A 58 -13.06 -8.67 -8.24
N VAL A 59 -13.53 -9.89 -8.04
CA VAL A 59 -12.96 -10.79 -7.05
C VAL A 59 -11.73 -11.46 -7.68
N PHE A 60 -10.56 -11.28 -7.06
CA PHE A 60 -9.35 -11.96 -7.48
C PHE A 60 -9.29 -13.36 -6.83
N VAL A 61 -8.91 -14.38 -7.60
CA VAL A 61 -8.79 -15.76 -7.08
C VAL A 61 -7.34 -16.19 -7.20
N THR A 62 -6.74 -16.50 -6.06
CA THR A 62 -5.35 -16.95 -5.95
C THR A 62 -5.19 -18.42 -6.37
N ASP A 63 -3.95 -18.83 -6.69
CA ASP A 63 -3.63 -20.23 -7.07
C ASP A 63 -3.98 -21.25 -5.98
N ASP A 64 -4.02 -20.83 -4.70
CA ASP A 64 -4.41 -21.67 -3.57
C ASP A 64 -5.92 -21.66 -3.27
N GLY A 65 -6.71 -20.98 -4.12
CA GLY A 65 -8.16 -21.00 -4.12
C GLY A 65 -8.84 -19.97 -3.21
N ALA A 66 -8.11 -19.00 -2.65
CA ALA A 66 -8.73 -17.90 -1.91
C ALA A 66 -9.30 -16.82 -2.84
N GLU A 67 -10.53 -16.41 -2.53
CA GLU A 67 -11.20 -15.22 -3.07
C GLU A 67 -10.75 -13.98 -2.29
N THR A 68 -10.22 -12.98 -2.99
CA THR A 68 -9.56 -11.81 -2.40
C THR A 68 -9.89 -10.52 -3.15
N ASP A 69 -9.49 -9.39 -2.57
CA ASP A 69 -9.59 -8.08 -3.21
C ASP A 69 -8.75 -8.02 -4.51
N LEU A 70 -9.20 -7.19 -5.46
CA LEU A 70 -8.57 -7.01 -6.77
C LEU A 70 -7.12 -6.51 -6.70
N ASP A 71 -6.73 -5.85 -5.61
CA ASP A 71 -5.38 -5.32 -5.45
C ASP A 71 -4.32 -6.41 -5.44
N LEU A 72 -4.64 -7.64 -5.01
CA LEU A 72 -3.71 -8.77 -5.11
C LEU A 72 -3.34 -9.06 -6.57
N GLY A 73 -4.29 -8.92 -7.49
CA GLY A 73 -4.02 -9.02 -8.93
C GLY A 73 -3.05 -7.94 -9.42
N HIS A 74 -3.13 -6.71 -8.90
CA HIS A 74 -2.14 -5.67 -9.21
C HIS A 74 -0.75 -6.07 -8.72
N TYR A 75 -0.64 -6.61 -7.51
CA TYR A 75 0.63 -7.02 -6.93
C TYR A 75 1.28 -8.14 -7.75
N GLU A 76 0.51 -9.17 -8.11
CA GLU A 76 0.99 -10.28 -8.95
C GLU A 76 1.45 -9.78 -10.32
N ARG A 77 0.64 -8.95 -10.99
CA ARG A 77 0.96 -8.44 -12.35
C ARG A 77 2.28 -7.66 -12.38
N PHE A 78 2.56 -6.87 -11.34
CA PHE A 78 3.78 -6.07 -11.27
C PHE A 78 5.00 -6.89 -10.85
N THR A 79 4.84 -7.80 -9.89
CA THR A 79 5.98 -8.51 -9.29
C THR A 79 6.25 -9.89 -9.89
N GLY A 80 5.27 -10.49 -10.56
CA GLY A 80 5.30 -11.87 -11.00
C GLY A 80 5.33 -12.89 -9.85
N VAL A 81 5.05 -12.46 -8.62
CA VAL A 81 4.98 -13.34 -7.44
C VAL A 81 3.52 -13.72 -7.22
N ALA A 82 3.20 -15.01 -7.29
CA ALA A 82 1.85 -15.51 -7.01
C ALA A 82 1.45 -15.19 -5.57
N ALA A 83 0.29 -14.56 -5.43
CA ALA A 83 -0.37 -14.26 -4.17
C ALA A 83 -0.97 -15.52 -3.57
N ARG A 84 -1.08 -15.51 -2.25
CA ARG A 84 -1.60 -16.61 -1.43
C ARG A 84 -2.75 -16.11 -0.57
N ASN A 85 -3.51 -17.04 0.00
CA ASN A 85 -4.52 -16.72 1.00
C ASN A 85 -3.97 -15.98 2.23
N THR A 86 -2.65 -16.04 2.46
CA THR A 86 -1.92 -15.34 3.53
C THR A 86 -1.53 -13.91 3.17
N ASP A 87 -1.89 -13.44 1.97
CA ASP A 87 -1.53 -12.11 1.48
C ASP A 87 -2.71 -11.12 1.50
N SER A 88 -3.89 -11.56 1.91
CA SER A 88 -5.06 -10.69 2.14
C SER A 88 -5.75 -11.05 3.45
N VAL A 89 -6.22 -10.04 4.18
CA VAL A 89 -7.09 -10.22 5.33
C VAL A 89 -8.08 -9.07 5.44
N SER A 90 -9.31 -9.36 5.87
CA SER A 90 -10.34 -8.36 6.15
C SER A 90 -10.61 -8.22 7.65
N SER A 91 -11.22 -7.11 8.07
CA SER A 91 -11.81 -6.99 9.42
C SER A 91 -12.77 -8.14 9.70
N GLY A 92 -13.64 -8.48 8.73
CA GLY A 92 -14.58 -9.59 8.86
C GLY A 92 -13.91 -10.90 9.30
N ARG A 93 -12.83 -11.27 8.61
CA ARG A 93 -12.07 -12.48 8.91
C ARG A 93 -11.36 -12.43 10.26
N ILE A 94 -10.74 -11.29 10.60
CA ILE A 94 -10.09 -11.08 11.90
C ILE A 94 -11.10 -11.22 13.05
N TYR A 95 -12.21 -10.51 12.98
CA TYR A 95 -13.24 -10.53 14.02
C TYR A 95 -13.90 -11.90 14.13
N SER A 96 -14.18 -12.58 13.01
CA SER A 96 -14.71 -13.97 13.05
C SER A 96 -13.74 -14.90 13.79
N THR A 97 -12.45 -14.84 13.45
CA THR A 97 -11.42 -15.69 14.07
C THR A 97 -11.30 -15.45 15.58
N VAL A 98 -11.31 -14.19 16.02
CA VAL A 98 -11.27 -13.85 17.45
C VAL A 98 -12.51 -14.36 18.18
N LEU A 99 -13.70 -14.17 17.60
CA LEU A 99 -14.96 -14.65 18.20
C LEU A 99 -15.04 -16.18 18.25
N GLU A 100 -14.53 -16.87 17.24
CA GLU A 100 -14.45 -18.34 17.22
C GLU A 100 -13.49 -18.88 18.29
N LYS A 101 -12.30 -18.29 18.43
CA LYS A 101 -11.34 -18.61 19.53
C LYS A 101 -11.99 -18.40 20.90
N GLU A 102 -12.76 -17.33 21.06
CA GLU A 102 -13.50 -17.04 22.29
C GLU A 102 -14.56 -18.10 22.59
N ARG A 103 -15.40 -18.46 21.62
CA ARG A 103 -16.43 -19.50 21.79
C ARG A 103 -15.86 -20.89 22.07
N ARG A 104 -14.66 -21.20 21.56
CA ARG A 104 -13.93 -22.44 21.86
C ARG A 104 -13.33 -22.46 23.27
N GLY A 105 -13.22 -21.31 23.92
CA GLY A 105 -12.66 -21.18 25.27
C GLY A 105 -11.14 -20.92 25.30
N ASP A 106 -10.52 -20.57 24.17
CA ASP A 106 -9.06 -20.37 24.07
C ASP A 106 -8.55 -19.24 24.97
N TYR A 107 -9.40 -18.26 25.27
CA TYR A 107 -9.08 -17.13 26.14
C TYR A 107 -9.37 -17.39 27.63
N LEU A 108 -9.69 -18.63 28.02
CA LEU A 108 -9.83 -19.07 29.42
C LEU A 108 -10.85 -18.23 30.24
N GLY A 109 -11.93 -17.79 29.60
CA GLY A 109 -13.00 -17.01 30.24
C GLY A 109 -12.65 -15.54 30.52
N LYS A 110 -11.54 -15.02 29.99
CA LYS A 110 -11.19 -13.60 30.10
C LYS A 110 -12.01 -12.74 29.13
N THR A 111 -12.14 -11.44 29.45
CA THR A 111 -12.82 -10.46 28.60
C THR A 111 -12.07 -10.24 27.29
N ILE A 112 -12.78 -10.34 26.17
CA ILE A 112 -12.23 -10.05 24.83
C ILE A 112 -12.39 -8.56 24.50
N GLN A 113 -11.37 -8.01 23.88
CA GLN A 113 -11.20 -6.58 23.60
C GLN A 113 -10.44 -6.40 22.28
N VAL A 114 -10.61 -5.25 21.62
CA VAL A 114 -9.86 -4.91 20.41
C VAL A 114 -8.35 -4.94 20.67
N ILE A 115 -7.92 -4.37 21.80
CA ILE A 115 -6.55 -4.47 22.29
C ILE A 115 -6.56 -5.37 23.54
N PRO A 116 -5.79 -6.48 23.57
CA PRO A 116 -4.84 -6.93 22.56
C PRO A 116 -5.42 -7.94 21.56
N HIS A 117 -6.66 -8.43 21.70
CA HIS A 117 -7.08 -9.66 21.00
C HIS A 117 -7.20 -9.50 19.48
N VAL A 118 -7.85 -8.43 19.01
CA VAL A 118 -7.98 -8.13 17.56
C VAL A 118 -6.63 -7.69 16.97
N THR A 119 -5.92 -6.82 17.69
CA THR A 119 -4.59 -6.34 17.27
C THR A 119 -3.55 -7.45 17.20
N ASN A 120 -3.57 -8.42 18.12
CA ASN A 120 -2.73 -9.60 18.06
C ASN A 120 -3.08 -10.50 16.87
N GLU A 121 -4.36 -10.69 16.55
CA GLU A 121 -4.73 -11.47 15.36
C GLU A 121 -4.19 -10.84 14.07
N ILE A 122 -4.23 -9.50 13.97
CA ILE A 122 -3.63 -8.78 12.84
C ILE A 122 -2.10 -8.94 12.82
N LYS A 123 -1.45 -8.88 14.00
CA LYS A 123 0.01 -9.10 14.10
C LYS A 123 0.41 -10.53 13.74
N ASP A 124 -0.38 -11.52 14.15
CA ASP A 124 -0.17 -12.92 13.80
C ASP A 124 -0.23 -13.10 12.27
N PHE A 125 -1.20 -12.46 11.61
CA PHE A 125 -1.26 -12.40 10.14
C PHE A 125 0.00 -11.75 9.52
N LEU A 126 0.50 -10.65 10.09
CA LEU A 126 1.72 -9.98 9.60
C LEU A 126 2.98 -10.86 9.72
N HIS A 127 3.05 -11.77 10.70
CA HIS A 127 4.18 -12.67 10.91
C HIS A 127 4.24 -13.85 9.95
N VAL A 128 3.13 -14.24 9.33
CA VAL A 128 3.11 -15.38 8.39
C VAL A 128 4.15 -15.14 7.29
N GLY A 129 5.01 -16.13 6.99
CA GLY A 129 5.99 -16.03 5.91
C GLY A 129 7.06 -14.92 6.04
N ASP A 130 7.27 -14.36 7.24
CA ASP A 130 8.21 -13.25 7.45
C ASP A 130 9.71 -13.64 7.34
N GLU A 131 10.00 -14.91 7.13
CA GLU A 131 11.34 -15.42 6.85
C GLU A 131 11.58 -15.74 5.37
N GLU A 132 10.55 -15.60 4.51
CA GLU A 132 10.60 -16.02 3.10
C GLU A 132 11.13 -14.95 2.15
N VAL A 133 11.10 -13.66 2.55
CA VAL A 133 11.43 -12.52 1.69
C VAL A 133 12.26 -11.46 2.41
N ASP A 134 12.94 -10.61 1.63
CA ASP A 134 13.70 -9.46 2.14
C ASP A 134 12.77 -8.32 2.56
N PHE A 135 11.68 -8.10 1.81
CA PHE A 135 10.69 -7.05 2.06
C PHE A 135 9.26 -7.57 2.04
N MET A 136 8.50 -7.21 3.07
CA MET A 136 7.05 -7.37 3.15
C MET A 136 6.40 -5.99 3.03
N LEU A 137 5.62 -5.75 1.98
CA LEU A 137 4.90 -4.49 1.79
C LEU A 137 3.44 -4.72 2.18
N CYS A 138 2.98 -4.05 3.24
CA CYS A 138 1.63 -4.23 3.77
C CYS A 138 0.81 -2.98 3.50
N GLU A 139 -0.10 -3.03 2.55
CA GLU A 139 -1.06 -1.97 2.29
C GLU A 139 -2.21 -2.03 3.30
N ILE A 140 -2.41 -0.91 4.00
CA ILE A 140 -3.54 -0.71 4.90
C ILE A 140 -4.65 -0.01 4.11
N GLY A 141 -5.76 -0.72 3.90
CA GLY A 141 -6.98 -0.20 3.29
C GLY A 141 -7.61 0.94 4.11
N GLY A 142 -8.58 1.62 3.51
CA GLY A 142 -9.21 2.80 4.10
C GLY A 142 -8.32 4.06 4.06
N THR A 143 -8.74 5.07 4.83
CA THR A 143 -8.06 6.37 4.95
C THR A 143 -7.72 6.63 6.42
N VAL A 144 -6.53 7.17 6.69
CA VAL A 144 -6.15 7.62 8.03
C VAL A 144 -7.16 8.68 8.51
N GLY A 145 -7.72 8.46 9.71
CA GLY A 145 -8.79 9.25 10.28
C GLY A 145 -10.14 8.53 10.31
N ASP A 146 -10.31 7.49 9.49
CA ASP A 146 -11.54 6.68 9.48
C ASP A 146 -11.54 5.65 10.62
N ILE A 147 -12.72 5.42 11.21
CA ILE A 147 -12.90 4.52 12.36
C ILE A 147 -12.54 3.06 12.01
N GLU A 148 -12.84 2.64 10.78
CA GLU A 148 -12.67 1.27 10.31
C GLU A 148 -11.20 0.79 10.31
N GLY A 149 -10.25 1.71 10.12
CA GLY A 149 -8.82 1.41 10.06
C GLY A 149 -8.12 1.38 11.42
N LEU A 150 -8.76 1.88 12.49
CA LEU A 150 -8.12 2.06 13.80
C LEU A 150 -7.47 0.78 14.36
N PRO A 151 -8.09 -0.42 14.29
CA PRO A 151 -7.44 -1.64 14.75
C PRO A 151 -6.17 -1.99 13.96
N PHE A 152 -6.16 -1.75 12.64
CA PHE A 152 -4.97 -2.01 11.80
C PHE A 152 -3.85 -1.04 12.12
N PHE A 153 -4.13 0.26 12.25
CA PHE A 153 -3.11 1.25 12.60
C PHE A 153 -2.50 0.97 13.97
N GLU A 154 -3.31 0.58 14.96
CA GLU A 154 -2.80 0.18 16.26
C GLU A 154 -1.96 -1.11 16.19
N ALA A 155 -2.40 -2.09 15.39
CA ALA A 155 -1.66 -3.35 15.22
C ALA A 155 -0.27 -3.12 14.60
N ILE A 156 -0.16 -2.32 13.52
CA ILE A 156 1.14 -2.02 12.89
C ILE A 156 2.02 -1.14 13.79
N ARG A 157 1.43 -0.26 14.61
CA ARG A 157 2.16 0.52 15.61
C ARG A 157 2.80 -0.39 16.67
N GLN A 158 2.04 -1.35 17.21
CA GLN A 158 2.56 -2.35 18.15
C GLN A 158 3.58 -3.28 17.47
N PHE A 159 3.29 -3.74 16.25
CA PHE A 159 4.19 -4.60 15.48
C PHE A 159 5.57 -3.96 15.28
N ALA A 160 5.60 -2.68 14.89
CA ALA A 160 6.84 -1.94 14.74
C ALA A 160 7.59 -1.72 16.06
N GLN A 161 6.90 -1.72 17.21
CA GLN A 161 7.53 -1.67 18.53
C GLN A 161 8.15 -3.01 18.95
N ASP A 162 7.54 -4.13 18.53
CA ASP A 162 8.02 -5.47 18.85
C ASP A 162 9.20 -5.89 17.96
N LYS A 163 9.27 -5.38 16.73
CA LYS A 163 10.39 -5.62 15.81
C LYS A 163 11.63 -4.81 16.20
N PRO A 164 12.85 -5.30 15.87
CA PRO A 164 14.06 -4.51 16.04
C PRO A 164 13.96 -3.15 15.35
N ARG A 165 14.57 -2.14 15.96
CA ARG A 165 14.58 -0.79 15.40
C ARG A 165 15.19 -0.80 14.00
N GLY A 166 14.48 -0.20 13.03
CA GLY A 166 14.92 -0.16 11.64
C GLY A 166 14.46 -1.35 10.79
N GLU A 167 13.58 -2.22 11.30
CA GLU A 167 12.97 -3.32 10.52
C GLU A 167 11.55 -2.98 10.01
N CYS A 168 11.00 -1.82 10.38
CA CYS A 168 9.72 -1.33 9.89
C CYS A 168 9.82 0.15 9.51
N ILE A 169 9.23 0.51 8.38
CA ILE A 169 9.04 1.91 7.96
C ILE A 169 7.58 2.15 7.56
N PHE A 170 7.17 3.41 7.55
CA PHE A 170 5.84 3.85 7.16
C PHE A 170 5.91 4.72 5.90
N MET A 171 5.29 4.24 4.82
CA MET A 171 5.08 5.00 3.60
C MET A 171 3.64 5.53 3.59
N HIS A 172 3.46 6.85 3.49
CA HIS A 172 2.14 7.47 3.54
C HIS A 172 1.81 8.22 2.24
N LEU A 173 0.76 7.76 1.55
CA LEU A 173 0.21 8.41 0.37
C LEU A 173 -0.75 9.53 0.76
N THR A 174 -0.66 10.64 0.05
CA THR A 174 -1.44 11.86 0.29
C THR A 174 -1.74 12.59 -1.01
N LEU A 175 -2.67 13.55 -0.98
CA LEU A 175 -3.06 14.36 -2.13
C LEU A 175 -2.61 15.83 -1.96
N LEU A 176 -2.08 16.39 -3.04
CA LEU A 176 -1.86 17.82 -3.23
C LEU A 176 -2.86 18.35 -4.27
N PRO A 177 -4.03 18.85 -3.84
CA PRO A 177 -5.02 19.36 -4.78
C PRO A 177 -4.56 20.68 -5.40
N TRP A 178 -4.78 20.80 -6.71
CA TRP A 178 -4.64 22.06 -7.44
C TRP A 178 -5.88 22.93 -7.27
N MET A 179 -5.69 24.18 -6.85
CA MET A 179 -6.79 25.14 -6.72
C MET A 179 -6.76 26.13 -7.87
N ALA A 180 -7.57 25.87 -8.91
CA ALA A 180 -7.63 26.69 -10.12
C ALA A 180 -7.90 28.18 -9.84
N ALA A 181 -8.76 28.49 -8.86
CA ALA A 181 -9.07 29.88 -8.49
C ALA A 181 -7.86 30.67 -7.97
N SER A 182 -6.89 30.00 -7.34
CA SER A 182 -5.66 30.63 -6.84
C SER A 182 -4.40 30.30 -7.66
N GLY A 183 -4.49 29.36 -8.59
CA GLY A 183 -3.35 28.91 -9.41
C GLY A 183 -2.22 28.31 -8.59
N GLU A 184 -2.51 27.58 -7.50
CA GLU A 184 -1.48 26.95 -6.67
C GLU A 184 -1.90 25.61 -6.08
N LEU A 185 -0.91 24.74 -5.85
CA LEU A 185 -1.04 23.51 -5.08
C LEU A 185 -1.24 23.81 -3.60
N LYS A 186 -2.13 23.07 -2.94
CA LYS A 186 -2.35 23.20 -1.50
C LYS A 186 -1.68 22.05 -0.75
N THR A 187 -0.70 22.41 0.06
CA THR A 187 0.04 21.47 0.93
C THR A 187 -0.65 21.16 2.26
N LYS A 188 -1.71 21.89 2.63
CA LYS A 188 -2.38 21.77 3.94
C LYS A 188 -3.07 20.42 4.15
N PRO A 189 -3.77 19.83 3.16
CA PRO A 189 -4.35 18.49 3.30
C PRO A 189 -3.29 17.46 3.70
N THR A 190 -2.12 17.48 3.06
CA THR A 190 -0.99 16.61 3.42
C THR A 190 -0.50 16.86 4.84
N GLN A 191 -0.34 18.12 5.26
CA GLN A 191 0.09 18.46 6.62
C GLN A 191 -0.89 17.94 7.68
N HIS A 192 -2.19 18.05 7.43
CA HIS A 192 -3.22 17.55 8.33
C HIS A 192 -3.28 16.02 8.35
N SER A 193 -3.12 15.39 7.19
CA SER A 193 -3.04 13.93 7.07
C SER A 193 -1.90 13.34 7.88
N VAL A 194 -0.69 13.92 7.76
CA VAL A 194 0.47 13.51 8.55
C VAL A 194 0.26 13.79 10.04
N LYS A 195 -0.38 14.91 10.41
CA LYS A 195 -0.74 15.18 11.80
C LYS A 195 -1.67 14.10 12.37
N GLU A 196 -2.65 13.64 11.59
CA GLU A 196 -3.58 12.59 11.99
C GLU A 196 -2.86 11.24 12.15
N LEU A 197 -2.01 10.87 11.20
CA LEU A 197 -1.17 9.66 11.30
C LEU A 197 -0.28 9.69 12.55
N ARG A 198 0.29 10.86 12.88
CA ARG A 198 1.11 11.05 14.09
C ARG A 198 0.29 11.05 15.37
N SER A 199 -0.97 11.45 15.33
CA SER A 199 -1.87 11.48 16.51
C SER A 199 -2.08 10.06 17.06
N ILE A 200 -2.07 9.07 16.17
CA ILE A 200 -2.17 7.63 16.48
C ILE A 200 -0.80 6.96 16.66
N GLY A 201 0.28 7.73 16.76
CA GLY A 201 1.62 7.23 17.09
C GLY A 201 2.45 6.70 15.92
N LEU A 202 2.05 7.00 14.68
CA LEU A 202 2.77 6.59 13.47
C LEU A 202 3.47 7.81 12.83
N GLN A 203 4.79 7.74 12.69
CA GLN A 203 5.56 8.76 11.98
C GLN A 203 5.87 8.22 10.58
N PRO A 204 5.46 8.90 9.49
CA PRO A 204 5.86 8.49 8.16
C PRO A 204 7.37 8.71 7.98
N ASP A 205 8.01 7.74 7.34
CA ASP A 205 9.39 7.81 6.88
C ASP A 205 9.43 8.34 5.44
N VAL A 206 8.49 7.91 4.60
CA VAL A 206 8.37 8.34 3.19
C VAL A 206 6.97 8.88 2.92
N LEU A 207 6.89 10.03 2.24
CA LEU A 207 5.63 10.60 1.75
C LEU A 207 5.54 10.47 0.24
N VAL A 208 4.41 9.94 -0.22
CA VAL A 208 4.10 9.86 -1.65
C VAL A 208 2.98 10.84 -1.95
N CYS A 209 3.32 11.96 -2.57
CA CYS A 209 2.43 13.08 -2.82
C CYS A 209 1.83 13.00 -4.23
N ARG A 210 0.56 12.60 -4.31
CA ARG A 210 -0.22 12.60 -5.56
C ARG A 210 -0.58 14.01 -5.99
N SER A 211 -0.44 14.30 -7.28
CA SER A 211 -0.88 15.56 -7.89
C SER A 211 -1.16 15.39 -9.38
N ASP A 212 -2.10 16.16 -9.90
CA ASP A 212 -2.44 16.28 -11.32
C ASP A 212 -1.49 17.22 -12.08
N VAL A 213 -0.67 17.99 -11.36
CA VAL A 213 0.32 18.91 -11.91
C VAL A 213 1.71 18.66 -11.31
N GLU A 214 2.74 19.21 -11.94
CA GLU A 214 4.11 19.15 -11.42
C GLU A 214 4.18 19.81 -10.04
N ILE A 215 4.80 19.12 -9.08
CA ILE A 215 4.97 19.61 -7.71
C ILE A 215 6.25 20.44 -7.65
N PRO A 216 6.17 21.78 -7.46
CA PRO A 216 7.36 22.61 -7.41
C PRO A 216 8.21 22.27 -6.18
N GLU A 217 9.52 22.39 -6.34
CA GLU A 217 10.49 22.07 -5.29
C GLU A 217 10.22 22.81 -3.97
N LYS A 218 9.77 24.07 -4.05
CA LYS A 218 9.38 24.88 -2.89
C LYS A 218 8.25 24.24 -2.08
N GLU A 219 7.26 23.63 -2.74
CA GLU A 219 6.17 22.95 -2.03
C GLU A 219 6.64 21.61 -1.45
N ARG A 220 7.59 20.90 -2.09
CA ARG A 220 8.25 19.71 -1.50
C ARG A 220 9.04 20.06 -0.24
N GLU A 221 9.85 21.11 -0.27
CA GLU A 221 10.61 21.60 0.89
C GLU A 221 9.71 21.97 2.06
N LYS A 222 8.59 22.63 1.75
CA LYS A 222 7.57 23.00 2.72
C LYS A 222 6.90 21.76 3.32
N ILE A 223 6.51 20.78 2.51
CA ILE A 223 5.95 19.51 3.01
C ILE A 223 6.95 18.84 3.95
N ALA A 224 8.22 18.71 3.52
CA ALA A 224 9.28 18.11 4.32
C ALA A 224 9.40 18.78 5.70
N LEU A 225 9.51 20.12 5.72
CA LEU A 225 9.58 20.91 6.95
C LEU A 225 8.36 20.72 7.85
N PHE A 226 7.14 20.84 7.31
CA PHE A 226 5.91 20.78 8.12
C PHE A 226 5.57 19.36 8.59
N CYS A 227 5.96 18.33 7.83
CA CYS A 227 5.68 16.93 8.13
C CYS A 227 6.80 16.25 8.91
N ASN A 228 7.93 16.94 9.13
CA ASN A 228 9.12 16.42 9.79
C ASN A 228 9.67 15.15 9.11
N VAL A 229 9.78 15.20 7.78
CA VAL A 229 10.41 14.18 6.94
C VAL A 229 11.53 14.85 6.13
N ARG A 230 12.51 14.08 5.63
CA ARG A 230 13.55 14.68 4.79
C ARG A 230 12.97 15.03 3.43
N LYS A 231 13.62 15.95 2.74
CA LYS A 231 13.13 16.45 1.44
C LYS A 231 13.18 15.35 0.39
N GLU A 232 14.22 14.53 0.44
CA GLU A 232 14.46 13.39 -0.43
C GLU A 232 13.40 12.29 -0.24
N ASP A 233 12.76 12.25 0.94
CA ASP A 233 11.70 11.30 1.29
C ASP A 233 10.29 11.81 0.92
N VAL A 234 10.19 13.01 0.31
CA VAL A 234 8.93 13.55 -0.25
C VAL A 234 8.90 13.27 -1.75
N ILE A 235 8.27 12.16 -2.11
CA ILE A 235 8.21 11.62 -3.46
C ILE A 235 7.03 12.21 -4.21
N ALA A 236 7.29 12.84 -5.35
CA ALA A 236 6.23 13.30 -6.24
C ALA A 236 5.61 12.10 -6.97
N ALA A 237 4.28 12.05 -7.04
CA ALA A 237 3.55 10.98 -7.73
C ALA A 237 2.53 11.59 -8.70
N PRO A 238 2.98 12.08 -9.88
CA PRO A 238 2.09 12.71 -10.85
C PRO A 238 1.08 11.72 -11.42
N ASP A 239 -0.02 12.22 -11.99
CA ASP A 239 -0.90 11.40 -12.83
C ASP A 239 -0.14 10.84 -14.04
N LEU A 240 -0.34 9.56 -14.29
CA LEU A 240 0.36 8.79 -15.33
C LEU A 240 -0.63 8.42 -16.42
N LYS A 241 -0.15 8.30 -17.67
CA LYS A 241 -1.03 7.91 -18.79
C LYS A 241 -1.35 6.41 -18.74
N SER A 242 -0.46 5.64 -18.13
CA SER A 242 -0.57 4.20 -17.96
C SER A 242 -0.05 3.80 -16.59
N ILE A 243 -0.69 2.81 -15.96
CA ILE A 243 -0.22 2.24 -14.70
C ILE A 243 1.20 1.66 -14.81
N TYR A 244 1.60 1.22 -16.01
CA TYR A 244 2.91 0.60 -16.27
C TYR A 244 4.06 1.62 -16.31
N GLU A 245 3.76 2.92 -16.34
CA GLU A 245 4.77 3.99 -16.19
C GLU A 245 5.22 4.13 -14.73
N ALA A 246 4.42 3.64 -13.76
CA ALA A 246 4.62 3.92 -12.34
C ALA A 246 6.00 3.50 -11.80
N PRO A 247 6.56 2.32 -12.12
CA PRO A 247 7.88 1.95 -11.63
C PRO A 247 8.96 2.92 -12.11
N LEU A 248 8.97 3.28 -13.40
CA LEU A 248 9.97 4.20 -13.95
C LEU A 248 9.81 5.61 -13.38
N ALA A 249 8.58 6.13 -13.36
CA ALA A 249 8.28 7.45 -12.84
C ALA A 249 8.64 7.58 -11.35
N TYR A 250 8.32 6.57 -10.52
CA TYR A 250 8.64 6.61 -9.10
C TYR A 250 10.11 6.39 -8.80
N HIS A 251 10.82 5.61 -9.63
CA HIS A 251 12.28 5.52 -9.54
C HIS A 251 12.96 6.86 -9.84
N GLU A 252 12.51 7.57 -10.88
CA GLU A 252 13.03 8.89 -11.23
C GLU A 252 12.83 9.90 -10.07
N GLN A 253 11.73 9.76 -9.33
CA GLN A 253 11.45 10.56 -8.14
C GLN A 253 12.16 10.07 -6.87
N GLY A 254 12.90 8.97 -6.94
CA GLY A 254 13.73 8.43 -5.86
C GLY A 254 13.02 7.55 -4.84
N LEU A 255 11.82 7.02 -5.15
CA LEU A 255 10.99 6.27 -4.20
C LEU A 255 11.73 5.08 -3.57
N ASP A 256 12.31 4.24 -4.41
CA ASP A 256 13.03 3.04 -4.00
C ASP A 256 14.30 3.37 -3.22
N GLN A 257 14.97 4.48 -3.56
CA GLN A 257 16.12 4.95 -2.78
C GLN A 257 15.72 5.45 -1.40
N ALA A 258 14.66 6.27 -1.30
CA ALA A 258 14.15 6.77 -0.01
C ALA A 258 13.75 5.62 0.93
N VAL A 259 13.10 4.58 0.39
CA VAL A 259 12.77 3.37 1.15
C VAL A 259 14.04 2.66 1.67
N LEU A 260 15.04 2.45 0.82
CA LEU A 260 16.29 1.78 1.23
C LEU A 260 17.09 2.62 2.24
N ASP A 261 17.09 3.95 2.10
CA ASP A 261 17.74 4.87 3.02
C ASP A 261 17.05 4.90 4.38
N ALA A 262 15.71 4.82 4.42
CA ALA A 262 14.94 4.69 5.66
C ALA A 262 15.30 3.41 6.43
N PHE A 263 15.58 2.31 5.71
CA PHE A 263 16.13 1.07 6.26
C PHE A 263 17.65 1.09 6.51
N GLN A 264 18.34 2.19 6.19
CA GLN A 264 19.80 2.35 6.31
C GLN A 264 20.59 1.31 5.50
N ILE A 265 20.06 0.89 4.35
CA ILE A 265 20.71 -0.10 3.48
C ILE A 265 21.67 0.61 2.54
N SER A 266 22.97 0.53 2.85
CA SER A 266 24.04 1.08 2.02
C SER A 266 25.29 0.19 2.04
N PRO A 267 25.91 -0.09 0.87
CA PRO A 267 25.51 0.36 -0.47
C PRO A 267 24.32 -0.44 -1.02
N ALA A 268 23.32 0.25 -1.56
CA ALA A 268 22.20 -0.36 -2.24
C ALA A 268 22.58 -0.76 -3.70
N PRO A 269 22.17 -1.95 -4.19
CA PRO A 269 22.29 -2.27 -5.60
C PRO A 269 21.52 -1.28 -6.48
N LYS A 270 22.05 -1.00 -7.67
CA LYS A 270 21.34 -0.22 -8.69
C LYS A 270 20.22 -1.07 -9.30
N PRO A 271 19.06 -0.47 -9.63
CA PRO A 271 17.98 -1.23 -10.25
C PRO A 271 18.29 -1.57 -11.71
N ASN A 272 17.95 -2.78 -12.13
CA ASN A 272 17.88 -3.17 -13.52
C ASN A 272 16.44 -2.97 -14.04
N LEU A 273 16.21 -1.83 -14.70
CA LEU A 273 14.89 -1.44 -15.21
C LEU A 273 14.58 -1.90 -16.64
N ALA A 274 15.44 -2.75 -17.23
CA ALA A 274 15.29 -3.18 -18.63
C ALA A 274 13.90 -3.76 -18.96
N ARG A 275 13.31 -4.54 -18.04
CA ARG A 275 11.95 -5.09 -18.19
C ARG A 275 10.89 -4.00 -18.30
N TRP A 276 10.99 -2.96 -17.48
CA TRP A 276 10.00 -1.88 -17.45
C TRP A 276 10.15 -0.95 -18.66
N HIS A 277 11.37 -0.73 -19.14
CA HIS A 277 11.60 -0.06 -20.42
C HIS A 277 11.03 -0.86 -21.60
N ASP A 278 11.17 -2.19 -21.64
CA ASP A 278 10.53 -3.03 -22.68
C ASP A 278 9.00 -2.96 -22.63
N VAL A 279 8.39 -2.96 -21.44
CA VAL A 279 6.93 -2.78 -21.30
C VAL A 279 6.49 -1.42 -21.82
N GLN A 280 7.21 -0.34 -21.47
CA GLN A 280 6.90 1.01 -21.96
C GLN A 280 7.05 1.10 -23.49
N ASP A 281 8.13 0.54 -24.05
CA ASP A 281 8.37 0.52 -25.49
C ASP A 281 7.22 -0.16 -26.24
N ARG A 282 6.74 -1.32 -25.76
CA ARG A 282 5.59 -2.03 -26.36
C ARG A 282 4.29 -1.25 -26.28
N LEU A 283 4.11 -0.40 -25.26
CA LEU A 283 2.94 0.45 -25.09
C LEU A 283 2.98 1.65 -26.04
N GLU A 284 4.15 2.28 -26.20
CA GLU A 284 4.33 3.48 -27.01
C GLU A 284 4.52 3.17 -28.51
N ASN A 285 5.13 2.04 -28.83
CA ASN A 285 5.51 1.63 -30.19
C ASN A 285 4.73 0.40 -30.68
N ALA A 286 3.41 0.40 -30.49
CA ALA A 286 2.54 -0.68 -30.99
C ALA A 286 2.53 -0.75 -32.53
N GLU A 287 2.55 -1.97 -33.09
CA GLU A 287 2.53 -2.21 -34.54
C GLU A 287 1.21 -1.79 -35.23
N GLY A 288 0.15 -1.59 -34.45
CA GLY A 288 -1.16 -1.17 -34.93
C GLY A 288 -2.25 -1.31 -33.86
N THR A 289 -3.50 -1.10 -34.27
CA THR A 289 -4.67 -1.20 -33.39
C THR A 289 -5.55 -2.38 -33.81
N VAL A 290 -5.95 -3.21 -32.84
CA VAL A 290 -6.99 -4.24 -33.02
C VAL A 290 -8.18 -3.93 -32.13
N LYS A 291 -9.40 -4.22 -32.59
CA LYS A 291 -10.63 -4.08 -31.81
C LYS A 291 -11.05 -5.45 -31.27
N VAL A 292 -11.05 -5.60 -29.95
CA VAL A 292 -11.52 -6.80 -29.25
C VAL A 292 -12.83 -6.47 -28.55
N ALA A 293 -13.89 -7.25 -28.82
CA ALA A 293 -15.17 -7.08 -28.15
C ALA A 293 -15.20 -7.92 -26.86
N ILE A 294 -15.47 -7.28 -25.73
CA ILE A 294 -15.70 -7.95 -24.44
C ILE A 294 -17.20 -7.99 -24.19
N VAL A 295 -17.81 -9.18 -24.24
CA VAL A 295 -19.25 -9.37 -24.04
C VAL A 295 -19.51 -9.61 -22.55
N GLY A 296 -19.61 -8.52 -21.78
CA GLY A 296 -19.96 -8.54 -20.36
C GLY A 296 -21.47 -8.46 -20.14
N LYS A 297 -21.96 -9.00 -19.00
CA LYS A 297 -23.35 -8.84 -18.56
C LYS A 297 -23.69 -7.36 -18.28
N TYR A 298 -22.72 -6.63 -17.75
CA TYR A 298 -22.68 -5.17 -17.62
C TYR A 298 -21.23 -4.72 -17.93
N THR A 299 -21.04 -3.53 -18.49
CA THR A 299 -19.73 -3.04 -18.99
C THR A 299 -19.29 -1.73 -18.36
N GLN A 300 -20.00 -1.26 -17.34
CA GLN A 300 -19.67 -0.05 -16.57
C GLN A 300 -19.45 -0.47 -15.11
N LEU A 301 -18.43 0.11 -14.48
CA LEU A 301 -18.30 0.19 -13.02
C LEU A 301 -19.02 1.47 -12.58
N GLU A 302 -19.83 1.43 -11.52
CA GLU A 302 -20.51 2.62 -10.97
C GLU A 302 -19.57 3.49 -10.13
#